data_AF-A0A9E2RAJ5-F1
#
_entry.id   AF-A0A9E2RAJ5-F1
#
_cell.length_a   1.000
_cell.length_b   1.000
_cell.length_c   1.000
_cell.angle_alpha   90.00
_cell.angle_beta   90.00
_cell.angle_gamma   90.00
#
_symmetry.space_group_name_H-M   'P 1'
#
loop_
_entity.id
_entity.type
_entity.pdbx_description
1 polymer ?
#
loop_
_entity_poly.entity_id
_entity_poly.type
_entity_poly.pdbx_seq_one_letter_code
_entity_poly.pdbx_strand_id
1 'polypeptide(L)'
;MDATTKTTIEMARTLARRGFAVRSIEIQTPDGRCWCIDTVAPGRARHADGHWGPKAGALGGFRLFEIDHERDDAPIEHDPVDYDTWDMGDLIDYLNAVGQPKPRPSTTRTTDPTT
;
A
#
# COMPACT_ATOMS: atom_id res chain seq x y z
N MET A 1 -12.86 10.03 10.57
CA MET A 1 -11.43 9.88 10.90
C MET A 1 -11.32 9.81 12.41
N ASP A 2 -10.67 8.78 12.94
CA ASP A 2 -10.42 8.68 14.38
C ASP A 2 -9.39 9.73 14.83
N ALA A 3 -9.37 10.03 16.13
CA ALA A 3 -8.52 11.08 16.70
C ALA A 3 -7.02 10.78 16.57
N THR A 4 -6.62 9.50 16.60
CA THR A 4 -5.23 9.06 16.48
C THR A 4 -4.72 9.32 15.07
N THR A 5 -5.47 8.90 14.04
CA THR A 5 -5.14 9.15 12.63
C THR A 5 -4.95 10.64 12.36
N LYS A 6 -5.85 11.49 12.86
CA LYS A 6 -5.73 12.94 12.71
C LYS A 6 -4.42 13.48 13.32
N THR A 7 -4.12 13.09 14.55
CA THR A 7 -2.93 13.54 15.28
C THR A 7 -1.64 13.10 14.58
N THR A 8 -1.59 11.87 14.06
CA THR A 8 -0.43 11.34 13.32
C THR A 8 -0.17 12.13 12.03
N ILE A 9 -1.22 12.46 11.27
CA ILE A 9 -1.10 13.27 10.04
C ILE A 9 -0.58 14.69 10.38
N GLU A 10 -1.10 15.30 11.45
CA GLU A 10 -0.65 16.62 11.91
C GLU A 10 0.83 16.61 12.34
N MET A 11 1.29 15.53 12.99
CA MET A 11 2.70 15.33 13.32
C MET A 11 3.57 15.23 12.06
N ALA A 12 3.19 14.37 11.10
CA ALA A 12 3.93 14.22 9.84
C ALA A 12 4.05 15.55 9.08
N ARG A 13 2.96 16.34 9.02
CA ARG A 13 2.97 17.68 8.42
C ARG A 13 3.89 18.65 9.16
N THR A 14 3.93 18.56 10.49
CA THR A 14 4.80 19.41 11.32
C THR A 14 6.27 19.08 11.10
N LEU A 15 6.63 17.79 11.01
CA LEU A 15 7.98 17.33 10.69
C LEU A 15 8.41 17.80 9.29
N ALA A 16 7.54 17.65 8.29
CA ALA A 16 7.82 18.12 6.93
C ALA A 16 8.09 19.64 6.88
N ARG A 17 7.28 20.45 7.58
CA ARG A 17 7.51 21.91 7.68
C ARG A 17 8.81 22.29 8.36
N ARG A 18 9.36 21.41 9.21
CA ARG A 18 10.65 21.58 9.89
C ARG A 18 11.84 21.08 9.05
N GLY A 19 11.60 20.60 7.83
CA GLY A 19 12.64 20.12 6.91
C GLY A 19 13.01 18.65 7.08
N PHE A 20 12.31 17.90 7.94
CA PHE A 20 12.50 16.45 8.02
C PHE A 20 11.80 15.77 6.84
N ALA A 21 12.47 14.80 6.22
CA ALA A 21 11.90 14.03 5.13
C ALA A 21 10.95 12.94 5.68
N VAL A 22 9.68 12.97 5.26
CA VAL A 22 8.75 11.85 5.44
C VAL A 22 8.95 10.91 4.25
N ARG A 23 9.50 9.72 4.50
CA ARG A 23 9.89 8.76 3.45
C ARG A 23 8.82 7.74 3.14
N SER A 24 8.03 7.38 4.15
CA SER A 24 7.00 6.37 4.06
C SER A 24 5.83 6.70 4.97
N ILE A 25 4.70 6.06 4.71
CA ILE A 25 3.55 6.01 5.60
C ILE A 25 3.13 4.56 5.77
N GLU A 26 2.73 4.21 6.99
CA GLU A 26 2.04 2.95 7.27
C GLU A 26 0.54 3.24 7.43
N ILE A 27 -0.29 2.41 6.82
CA ILE A 27 -1.75 2.51 6.88
C ILE A 27 -2.36 1.14 7.18
N GLN A 28 -3.56 1.14 7.76
CA GLN A 28 -4.37 -0.06 7.92
C GLN A 28 -5.62 0.06 7.05
N THR A 29 -5.91 -0.95 6.24
CA THR A 29 -7.13 -1.02 5.44
C THR A 29 -8.32 -1.53 6.26
N PRO A 30 -9.58 -1.24 5.86
CA PRO A 30 -10.77 -1.67 6.58
C PRO A 30 -10.90 -3.18 6.85
N ASP A 31 -10.29 -4.03 6.01
CA ASP A 31 -10.19 -5.48 6.21
C ASP A 31 -9.18 -5.90 7.29
N GLY A 32 -8.44 -4.95 7.87
CA GLY A 32 -7.49 -5.13 8.96
C GLY A 32 -6.03 -5.30 8.53
N ARG A 33 -5.73 -5.39 7.22
CA ARG A 33 -4.34 -5.53 6.74
C ARG A 33 -3.55 -4.23 6.87
N CYS A 34 -2.25 -4.37 7.15
CA CYS A 34 -1.33 -3.24 7.26
C CYS A 34 -0.47 -3.12 6.00
N TRP A 35 -0.21 -1.88 5.60
CA TRP A 35 0.53 -1.57 4.38
C TRP A 35 1.55 -0.46 4.64
N CYS A 36 2.75 -0.59 4.10
CA CYS A 36 3.70 0.52 4.01
C CYS A 36 3.78 1.03 2.57
N ILE A 37 3.74 2.36 2.45
CA ILE A 37 3.84 3.07 1.18
C ILE A 37 5.13 3.88 1.22
N ASP A 38 6.11 3.48 0.43
CA ASP A 38 7.40 4.16 0.33
C ASP A 38 7.40 5.14 -0.85
N THR A 39 7.91 6.35 -0.62
CA THR A 39 8.07 7.34 -1.69
C THR A 39 9.34 7.08 -2.49
N VAL A 40 9.20 6.93 -3.80
CA VAL A 40 10.31 6.88 -4.76
C VAL A 40 10.50 8.26 -5.39
N ALA A 41 11.68 8.84 -5.19
CA ALA A 41 12.01 10.13 -5.76
C ALA A 41 12.15 10.06 -7.29
N PRO A 42 11.85 11.15 -8.03
CA PRO A 42 12.16 11.26 -9.45
C PRO A 42 13.62 10.93 -9.75
N GLY A 43 13.86 10.32 -10.92
CA GLY A 43 15.17 9.84 -11.34
C GLY A 43 15.57 8.50 -10.70
N ARG A 44 14.67 7.82 -9.98
CA ARG A 44 14.86 6.44 -9.49
C ARG A 44 13.69 5.56 -9.91
N ALA A 45 14.00 4.31 -10.26
CA ALA A 45 13.02 3.30 -10.64
C ALA A 45 13.63 1.90 -10.58
N ARG A 46 12.80 0.88 -10.83
CA ARG A 46 13.22 -0.51 -10.98
C ARG A 46 13.82 -0.72 -12.38
N HIS A 47 14.85 -1.55 -12.43
CA HIS A 47 15.50 -1.98 -13.66
C HIS A 47 14.98 -3.37 -14.06
N ALA A 48 15.21 -3.76 -15.32
CA ALA A 48 14.68 -5.01 -15.88
C ALA A 48 15.20 -6.29 -15.18
N ASP A 49 16.36 -6.21 -14.53
CA ASP A 49 16.95 -7.26 -13.70
C ASP A 49 16.43 -7.24 -12.24
N GLY A 50 15.48 -6.35 -11.94
CA GLY A 50 14.82 -6.21 -10.66
C GLY A 50 15.50 -5.28 -9.66
N HIS A 51 16.70 -4.74 -9.94
CA HIS A 51 17.37 -3.84 -9.00
C HIS A 51 16.74 -2.44 -8.99
N TRP A 52 16.83 -1.75 -7.86
CA TRP A 52 16.38 -0.37 -7.69
C TRP A 52 17.55 0.60 -7.74
N GLY A 53 17.47 1.62 -8.60
CA GLY A 53 18.60 2.53 -8.81
C GLY A 53 18.24 3.82 -9.54
N PRO A 54 19.22 4.69 -9.78
CA PRO A 54 19.05 5.86 -10.62
C PRO A 54 18.68 5.47 -12.06
N LYS A 55 17.59 6.04 -12.58
CA LYS A 55 17.10 5.81 -13.95
C LYS A 55 16.68 7.15 -14.56
N ALA A 56 17.36 7.57 -15.62
CA ALA A 56 17.08 8.84 -16.28
C ALA A 56 15.65 8.84 -16.85
N GLY A 57 14.93 9.95 -16.66
CA GLY A 57 13.55 10.11 -17.12
C GLY A 57 12.48 9.43 -16.25
N ALA A 58 12.86 8.71 -15.18
CA ALA A 58 11.89 8.15 -14.24
C ALA A 58 11.20 9.26 -13.45
N LEU A 59 9.87 9.22 -13.40
CA LEU A 59 9.07 10.25 -12.71
C LEU A 59 9.04 10.07 -11.18
N GLY A 60 9.47 8.91 -10.68
CA GLY A 60 9.23 8.51 -9.29
C GLY A 60 7.78 8.08 -9.08
N GLY A 61 7.38 7.93 -7.82
CA GLY A 61 6.05 7.43 -7.46
C GLY A 61 6.09 6.74 -6.10
N PHE A 62 5.40 5.62 -6.00
CA PHE A 62 5.31 4.86 -4.76
C PHE A 62 5.62 3.38 -4.95
N ARG A 63 6.16 2.77 -3.88
CA ARG A 63 6.21 1.32 -3.70
C ARG A 63 5.25 0.95 -2.60
N LEU A 64 4.60 -0.21 -2.72
CA LEU A 64 3.59 -0.68 -1.79
C LEU A 64 4.01 -2.03 -1.21
N PHE A 65 3.93 -2.17 0.11
CA PHE A 65 4.27 -3.40 0.80
C PHE A 65 3.13 -3.80 1.74
N GLU A 66 2.72 -5.07 1.71
CA GLU A 66 1.90 -5.67 2.76
C GLU A 66 2.80 -6.07 3.94
N ILE A 67 2.43 -5.66 5.14
CA ILE A 67 3.15 -5.93 6.39
C ILE A 67 2.27 -6.76 7.31
N ASP A 68 2.82 -7.85 7.83
CA ASP A 68 2.25 -8.62 8.93
C ASP A 68 3.11 -8.43 10.18
N HIS A 69 2.66 -7.59 11.12
CA HIS A 69 3.42 -7.31 12.36
C HIS A 69 3.43 -8.48 13.35
N GLU A 70 2.58 -9.49 13.15
CA GLU A 70 2.52 -10.68 14.00
C GLU A 70 3.44 -11.79 13.49
N ARG A 71 3.99 -11.64 12.28
CA ARG A 71 4.94 -12.57 11.67
C ARG A 71 6.30 -11.90 11.50
N ASP A 72 7.36 -12.65 11.75
CA ASP A 72 8.74 -12.20 11.50
C ASP A 72 9.13 -12.36 10.01
N ASP A 73 8.15 -12.29 9.12
CA ASP A 73 8.33 -12.42 7.68
C ASP A 73 8.72 -11.07 7.07
N ALA A 74 9.49 -11.11 5.98
CA ALA A 74 9.78 -9.89 5.23
C ALA A 74 8.49 -9.31 4.62
N PRO A 75 8.33 -7.97 4.59
CA PRO A 75 7.21 -7.33 3.91
C PRO A 75 7.10 -7.79 2.45
N ILE A 76 5.87 -8.02 2.00
CA ILE A 76 5.60 -8.49 0.64
C ILE A 76 5.39 -7.26 -0.24
N GLU A 77 6.22 -7.07 -1.27
CA GLU A 77 6.05 -5.97 -2.23
C GLU A 77 4.94 -6.27 -3.23
N HIS A 78 4.09 -5.28 -3.49
CA HIS A 78 3.03 -5.32 -4.50
C HIS A 78 3.38 -4.32 -5.61
N ASP A 79 3.72 -4.85 -6.78
CA ASP A 79 4.11 -4.06 -7.95
C ASP A 79 2.87 -3.64 -8.78
N PRO A 80 2.90 -2.45 -9.41
CA PRO A 80 1.93 -2.11 -10.45
C PRO A 80 2.20 -2.93 -11.72
N VAL A 81 1.17 -3.11 -12.55
CA VAL A 81 1.24 -4.02 -13.71
C VAL A 81 2.16 -3.48 -14.83
N ASP A 82 2.01 -2.21 -15.17
CA ASP A 82 2.63 -1.63 -16.38
C ASP A 82 3.82 -0.70 -16.09
N TYR A 83 4.15 -0.46 -14.83
CA TYR A 83 5.11 0.57 -14.42
C TYR A 83 6.09 0.07 -13.36
N ASP A 84 7.16 0.82 -13.15
CA ASP A 84 8.13 0.54 -12.08
C ASP A 84 7.62 0.99 -10.71
N THR A 85 6.72 1.97 -10.66
CA THR A 85 6.20 2.61 -9.44
C THR A 85 4.72 2.91 -9.61
N TRP A 86 3.97 2.87 -8.51
CA TRP A 86 2.59 3.32 -8.52
C TRP A 86 2.52 4.84 -8.64
N ASP A 87 1.60 5.37 -9.44
CA ASP A 87 1.11 6.72 -9.22
C ASP A 87 0.08 6.74 -8.07
N MET A 88 -0.28 7.93 -7.62
CA MET A 88 -1.16 8.09 -6.45
C MET A 88 -2.59 7.59 -6.71
N GLY A 89 -3.12 7.78 -7.91
CA GLY A 89 -4.50 7.41 -8.24
C GLY A 89 -4.65 5.90 -8.26
N ASP A 90 -3.81 5.23 -9.06
CA ASP A 90 -3.84 3.78 -9.20
C ASP A 90 -3.54 3.06 -7.87
N LEU A 91 -2.65 3.61 -7.04
CA LEU A 91 -2.38 3.07 -5.70
C LEU A 91 -3.62 3.12 -4.80
N ILE A 92 -4.33 4.24 -4.79
CA ILE A 92 -5.55 4.41 -3.99
C ILE A 92 -6.64 3.45 -4.48
N ASP A 93 -6.81 3.33 -5.80
CA ASP A 93 -7.79 2.41 -6.39
C ASP A 93 -7.45 0.95 -6.08
N TYR A 94 -6.17 0.58 -6.13
CA TYR A 94 -5.71 -0.75 -5.72
C TYR A 94 -6.02 -1.03 -4.25
N LEU A 95 -5.65 -0.13 -3.34
CA LEU A 95 -5.95 -0.26 -1.91
C LEU A 95 -7.45 -0.33 -1.62
N ASN A 96 -8.27 0.42 -2.36
CA ASN A 96 -9.72 0.32 -2.27
C ASN A 96 -10.25 -1.02 -2.79
N ALA A 97 -9.64 -1.60 -3.83
CA ALA A 97 -10.05 -2.89 -4.35
C ALA A 97 -9.69 -4.03 -3.38
N VAL A 98 -8.48 -4.00 -2.80
CA VAL A 98 -8.00 -5.10 -1.94
C VAL A 98 -8.42 -4.93 -0.50
N GLY A 99 -8.45 -3.70 0.03
CA GLY A 99 -8.56 -3.40 1.46
C GLY A 99 -9.98 -3.38 2.03
N GLN A 100 -10.99 -3.67 1.22
CA GLN A 100 -12.37 -3.72 1.69
C GLN A 100 -12.69 -5.10 2.28
N PRO A 101 -13.55 -5.17 3.32
CA PRO A 101 -13.95 -6.45 3.89
C PRO A 101 -14.58 -7.32 2.79
N LYS A 102 -14.02 -8.52 2.58
CA LYS A 102 -14.60 -9.47 1.61
C LYS A 102 -16.00 -9.88 2.10
N PRO A 103 -17.04 -9.80 1.27
CA PRO A 103 -18.35 -10.32 1.62
C PRO A 103 -18.23 -11.78 2.04
N ARG A 104 -18.84 -12.13 3.17
CA ARG A 104 -18.89 -13.52 3.61
C ARG A 104 -19.64 -14.31 2.51
N PRO A 105 -19.10 -15.42 1.98
CA PRO A 105 -19.82 -16.18 0.97
C PRO A 105 -21.14 -16.66 1.57
N SER A 106 -22.25 -16.36 0.90
CA SER A 106 -23.56 -16.88 1.26
C SER A 106 -23.52 -18.40 1.13
N THR A 107 -23.42 -19.11 2.25
CA THR A 107 -23.64 -20.55 2.29
C THR A 107 -25.12 -20.83 2.15
N THR A 108 -25.66 -20.67 0.94
CA THR A 108 -26.94 -21.28 0.58
C THR A 108 -26.70 -22.78 0.48
N ARG A 109 -26.92 -23.48 1.59
CA ARG A 109 -26.93 -24.93 1.64
C ARG A 109 -28.15 -25.40 0.85
N THR A 110 -27.96 -25.77 -0.41
CA THR A 110 -28.96 -26.51 -1.17
C THR A 110 -29.14 -27.86 -0.47
N THR A 111 -30.23 -28.00 0.28
CA THR A 111 -30.74 -29.32 0.64
C THR A 111 -31.43 -29.88 -0.59
N ASP A 112 -30.77 -30.78 -1.30
CA ASP A 112 -31.43 -31.62 -2.29
C ASP A 112 -32.53 -32.45 -1.59
N PRO A 113 -33.77 -32.48 -2.11
CA PRO A 113 -34.77 -33.41 -1.65
C PRO A 113 -34.48 -34.80 -2.22
N THR A 114 -34.20 -35.75 -1.32
CA THR A 114 -34.10 -37.18 -1.61
C THR A 114 -35.39 -37.67 -2.28
N THR A 115 -35.26 -38.30 -3.46
CA THR A 115 -36.31 -39.12 -4.08
C THR A 115 -36.10 -40.58 -3.70
#